data_AF-A0A1H3KXD0-F1
#
_entry.id   AF-A0A1H3KXD0-F1
#
_cell.length_a   1.000
_cell.length_b   1.000
_cell.length_c   1.000
_cell.angle_alpha   90.00
_cell.angle_beta   90.00
_cell.angle_gamma   90.00
#
_symmetry.space_group_name_H-M   'P 1'
#
loop_
_entity.id
_entity.type
_entity.pdbx_description
1 polymer ?
#
loop_
_entity_poly.entity_id
_entity_poly.type
_entity_poly.pdbx_seq_one_letter_code
_entity_poly.pdbx_strand_id
1 'polypeptide(L)'
;MSAAAIAALVVTGVLVATLACYLLWILVILRRLTDTFGKVVFGVTAIAHRVQPVEGLVGEINGDLVGVADALEALAADLDPHRAARAS
;
A
#
# COMPACT_ATOMS: atom_id res chain seq x y z
N MET A 1 6.94 21.91 60.80
CA MET A 1 5.96 21.38 59.82
C MET A 1 5.29 20.17 60.45
N SER A 2 3.96 20.03 60.35
CA SER A 2 3.26 18.89 60.96
C SER A 2 3.53 17.59 60.19
N ALA A 3 3.49 16.45 60.89
CA ALA A 3 3.67 15.14 60.27
C ALA A 3 2.68 14.89 59.11
N ALA A 4 1.45 15.38 59.24
CA ALA A 4 0.43 15.32 58.19
C ALA A 4 0.86 16.07 56.91
N ALA A 5 1.51 17.23 57.02
CA ALA A 5 1.97 17.99 55.87
C ALA A 5 3.11 17.28 55.12
N ILE A 6 4.02 16.64 55.87
CA ILE A 6 5.12 15.85 55.29
C ILE A 6 4.56 14.64 54.54
N ALA A 7 3.63 13.90 55.17
CA ALA A 7 2.99 12.75 54.55
C ALA A 7 2.23 13.13 53.27
N ALA A 8 1.49 14.24 53.29
CA ALA A 8 0.79 14.74 52.11
C ALA A 8 1.76 15.05 50.95
N LEU A 9 2.87 15.75 51.22
CA LEU A 9 3.87 16.05 50.20
C LEU A 9 4.51 14.79 49.60
N VAL A 10 4.81 13.79 50.44
CA VAL A 10 5.36 12.51 49.96
C VAL A 10 4.37 11.79 49.05
N VAL A 11 3.11 11.68 49.47
CA VAL A 11 2.06 11.01 48.67
C VAL A 11 1.85 11.75 47.35
N THR A 12 1.72 13.08 47.38
CA THR A 12 1.59 13.88 46.16
C THR A 12 2.81 13.73 45.26
N GLY A 13 4.02 13.74 45.82
CA GLY A 13 5.26 13.55 45.08
C GLY A 13 5.32 12.20 44.37
N VAL A 14 4.97 11.12 45.07
CA VAL A 14 4.92 9.77 44.48
C VAL A 14 3.87 9.69 43.37
N LEU A 15 2.71 10.32 43.56
CA LEU A 15 1.63 10.33 42.56
C LEU A 15 2.08 11.05 41.27
N VAL A 16 2.69 12.22 41.43
CA VAL A 16 3.24 12.99 40.30
C VAL A 16 4.36 12.23 39.60
N ALA A 17 5.28 11.62 40.36
CA ALA A 17 6.38 10.82 39.79
C ALA A 17 5.85 9.61 39.01
N THR A 18 4.85 8.92 39.55
CA THR A 18 4.20 7.78 38.88
C THR A 18 3.56 8.23 37.56
N LEU A 19 2.85 9.35 37.58
CA LEU A 19 2.22 9.90 36.38
C LEU A 19 3.24 10.30 35.32
N ALA A 20 4.33 10.95 35.74
CA ALA A 20 5.43 11.33 34.85
C ALA A 20 6.09 10.10 34.19
N CYS A 21 6.37 9.05 34.96
CA CYS A 21 6.91 7.80 34.43
C CYS A 21 5.95 7.15 33.42
N TYR A 22 4.65 7.15 33.70
CA TYR A 22 3.65 6.58 32.81
C TYR A 22 3.59 7.33 31.46
N LEU A 23 3.64 8.67 31.50
CA LEU A 23 3.67 9.49 30.28
C LEU A 23 4.95 9.25 29.45
N LEU A 24 6.10 9.13 30.11
CA LEU A 24 7.35 8.77 29.43
C LEU A 24 7.25 7.40 28.75
N TRP A 25 6.63 6.43 29.41
CA TRP A 25 6.44 5.10 28.83
C TRP A 25 5.54 5.14 27.59
N ILE A 26 4.43 5.87 27.65
CA ILE A 26 3.55 6.09 26.50
C ILE A 26 4.32 6.72 25.35
N LEU A 27 5.14 7.74 25.61
CA LEU A 27 5.94 8.40 24.57
C LEU A 27 6.88 7.42 23.86
N VAL A 28 7.51 6.52 24.60
CA VAL A 28 8.37 5.48 24.02
C VAL A 28 7.58 4.52 23.14
N ILE A 29 6.39 4.11 23.58
CA ILE A 29 5.50 3.24 22.80
C ILE A 29 5.06 3.95 21.51
N LEU A 30 4.63 5.20 21.60
CA LEU A 30 4.21 5.98 20.43
C LEU A 30 5.34 6.11 19.41
N ARG A 31 6.58 6.40 19.85
CA ARG A 31 7.75 6.44 18.96
C ARG A 31 7.97 5.13 18.22
N ARG A 32 7.90 3.98 18.93
CA ARG A 32 8.03 2.66 18.30
C ARG A 32 6.94 2.39 17.27
N LEU A 33 5.71 2.82 17.56
CA LEU A 33 4.59 2.67 16.63
C LEU A 33 4.82 3.54 15.39
N THR A 34 5.22 4.80 15.54
CA THR A 34 5.54 5.69 14.41
C THR A 34 6.62 5.09 13.50
N ASP A 35 7.70 4.54 14.08
CA ASP A 35 8.76 3.87 13.31
C ASP A 35 8.25 2.63 12.57
N THR A 36 7.32 1.89 13.19
CA THR A 36 6.71 0.70 12.61
C THR A 36 5.78 1.08 11.46
N PHE A 37 4.93 2.10 11.65
CA PHE A 37 4.07 2.62 10.61
C PHE A 37 4.86 3.18 9.42
N GLY A 38 5.98 3.86 9.66
CA GLY A 38 6.88 4.31 8.59
C GLY A 38 7.38 3.14 7.72
N LYS A 39 7.76 2.02 8.35
CA LYS A 39 8.18 0.80 7.63
C LYS A 39 7.02 0.15 6.87
N VAL A 40 5.83 0.10 7.46
CA VAL A 40 4.63 -0.47 6.81
C VAL A 40 4.24 0.37 5.59
N VAL A 41 4.20 1.70 5.71
CA VAL A 41 3.90 2.59 4.57
C VAL A 41 4.93 2.39 3.47
N PHE A 42 6.22 2.38 3.81
CA PHE A 42 7.28 2.13 2.82
C PHE A 42 7.14 0.76 2.14
N GLY A 43 6.84 -0.29 2.91
CA GLY A 43 6.61 -1.63 2.38
C GLY A 43 5.40 -1.69 1.44
N VAL A 44 4.29 -1.06 1.82
CA VAL A 44 3.08 -0.99 0.97
C VAL A 44 3.35 -0.18 -0.29
N THR A 45 4.06 0.95 -0.22
CA THR A 45 4.47 1.72 -1.40
C THR A 45 5.38 0.92 -2.33
N ALA A 46 6.30 0.13 -1.79
CA ALA A 46 7.17 -0.74 -2.57
C ALA A 46 6.40 -1.89 -3.25
N ILE A 47 5.40 -2.47 -2.56
CA ILE A 47 4.51 -3.46 -3.16
C ILE A 47 3.69 -2.79 -4.27
N ALA A 48 3.10 -1.63 -4.02
CA ALA A 48 2.33 -0.87 -5.01
C ALA A 48 3.14 -0.56 -6.27
N HIS A 49 4.44 -0.24 -6.15
CA HIS A 49 5.33 -0.07 -7.31
C HIS A 49 5.63 -1.38 -8.04
N ARG A 50 5.67 -2.52 -7.34
CA ARG A 50 5.91 -3.84 -7.97
C ARG A 50 4.67 -4.43 -8.64
N VAL A 51 3.48 -4.09 -8.15
CA VAL A 51 2.20 -4.45 -8.77
C VAL A 51 1.62 -3.33 -9.61
N GLN A 52 2.34 -2.21 -9.78
CA GLN A 52 1.97 -1.19 -10.74
C GLN A 52 1.95 -1.90 -12.09
N PRO A 53 0.80 -1.94 -12.79
CA PRO A 53 0.73 -2.59 -14.07
C PRO A 53 1.83 -1.99 -14.93
N VAL A 54 2.60 -2.85 -15.58
CA VAL A 54 3.66 -2.44 -16.49
C VAL A 54 2.94 -1.80 -17.68
N GLU A 55 2.53 -0.55 -17.56
CA GLU A 55 1.68 0.15 -18.54
C GLU A 55 2.32 0.08 -19.93
N GLY A 56 3.65 0.14 -19.98
CA GLY A 56 4.41 -0.08 -21.21
C GLY A 56 4.24 -1.50 -21.79
N LEU A 57 4.41 -2.55 -20.97
CA LEU A 57 4.40 -3.94 -21.45
C LEU A 57 2.98 -4.42 -21.82
N VAL A 58 1.96 -3.97 -21.07
CA VAL A 58 0.56 -4.27 -21.39
C VAL A 58 0.15 -3.54 -22.67
N GLY A 59 0.62 -2.32 -22.90
CA GLY A 59 0.41 -1.58 -24.14
C GLY A 59 1.06 -2.26 -25.36
N GLU A 60 2.29 -2.74 -25.20
CA GLU A 60 3.05 -3.44 -26.24
C GLU A 60 2.38 -4.77 -26.63
N ILE A 61 2.00 -5.59 -25.65
CA ILE A 61 1.27 -6.85 -25.89
C ILE A 61 -0.07 -6.60 -26.57
N ASN A 62 -0.79 -5.54 -26.18
CA ASN A 62 -2.08 -5.22 -26.79
C ASN A 62 -1.90 -4.74 -28.25
N GLY A 63 -0.82 -4.00 -28.54
CA GLY A 63 -0.45 -3.63 -29.90
C GLY A 63 -0.12 -4.85 -30.78
N ASP A 64 0.68 -5.78 -30.24
CA ASP A 64 1.03 -7.02 -30.94
C ASP A 64 -0.21 -7.90 -31.19
N LEU A 65 -1.14 -7.97 -30.22
CA LEU A 65 -2.40 -8.71 -30.38
C LEU A 65 -3.32 -8.11 -31.45
N VAL A 66 -3.37 -6.77 -31.57
CA VAL A 66 -4.09 -6.10 -32.67
C VAL A 66 -3.47 -6.45 -34.02
N GLY A 67 -2.14 -6.43 -34.12
CA GLY A 67 -1.44 -6.83 -35.36
C GLY A 67 -1.69 -8.29 -35.75
N VAL A 68 -1.76 -9.20 -34.77
CA VAL A 68 -2.10 -10.60 -35.00
C VAL A 68 -3.57 -10.76 -35.43
N ALA A 69 -4.49 -9.98 -34.84
CA ALA A 69 -5.90 -10.01 -35.21
C ALA A 69 -6.13 -9.54 -36.66
N ASP A 70 -5.49 -8.44 -37.07
CA ASP A 70 -5.57 -7.92 -38.44
C ASP A 70 -4.99 -8.92 -39.46
N ALA A 71 -3.87 -9.56 -39.12
CA ALA A 71 -3.28 -10.60 -39.96
C ALA A 71 -4.18 -11.84 -40.08
N LEU A 72 -4.86 -12.23 -38.98
CA LEU A 72 -5.82 -13.33 -38.99
C LEU A 72 -7.06 -12.98 -39.82
N GLU A 73 -7.55 -11.75 -39.73
CA GLU A 73 -8.71 -11.28 -40.50
C GLU A 73 -8.40 -11.20 -42.00
N ALA A 74 -7.21 -10.70 -42.37
CA ALA A 74 -6.73 -10.71 -43.74
C ALA A 74 -6.57 -12.13 -44.29
N LEU A 75 -6.02 -13.06 -43.50
CA LEU A 75 -5.89 -14.45 -43.89
C LEU A 75 -7.26 -15.15 -44.01
N ALA A 76 -8.20 -14.85 -43.11
CA ALA A 76 -9.56 -15.36 -43.17
C ALA A 76 -10.32 -14.84 -44.40
N ALA A 77 -10.11 -13.57 -44.79
CA ALA A 77 -10.68 -12.98 -45.99
C ALA A 77 -10.11 -13.61 -47.28
N ASP A 78 -8.82 -13.96 -47.29
CA ASP A 78 -8.16 -14.63 -48.41
C ASP A 78 -8.55 -16.12 -48.53
N LEU A 79 -8.83 -16.77 -47.39
CA LEU A 79 -9.29 -18.17 -47.32
C LEU A 79 -10.78 -18.37 -47.62
N ASP A 80 -11.60 -17.30 -47.62
CA ASP A 80 -13.05 -17.38 -47.88
C ASP A 80 -13.51 -16.72 -49.22
N PRO A 81 -12.86 -16.98 -50.38
CA PRO A 81 -13.32 -16.46 -51.67
C PRO A 81 -14.61 -17.13 -52.17
N HIS A 82 -15.11 -18.16 -51.47
CA HIS A 82 -16.28 -18.96 -51.85
C HIS A 82 -17.57 -18.62 -51.09
N ARG A 83 -17.50 -17.82 -50.01
CA ARG A 83 -18.70 -17.34 -49.31
C ARG A 83 -19.32 -16.10 -49.96
N ALA A 84 -18.51 -15.24 -50.58
CA ALA A 84 -18.98 -14.04 -51.30
C ALA A 84 -19.89 -14.38 -52.51
N ALA A 85 -19.67 -15.52 -53.17
CA ALA A 85 -20.46 -15.97 -54.32
C ALA A 85 -21.80 -16.65 -53.95
N ARG A 86 -22.08 -16.92 -52.66
CA ARG A 86 -23.34 -17.52 -52.21
C ARG A 86 -24.33 -16.51 -51.61
N ALA A 87 -23.97 -15.23 -51.56
CA ALA A 87 -24.80 -14.15 -51.01
C ALA A 87 -25.43 -13.24 -52.08
N SER A 88 -25.27 -13.57 -53.37
CA SER A 88 -25.92 -12.94 -54.53
C SER A 88 -26.90 -13.90 -55.18
#